data_AF-A0A7S4UPN0-F1
#
_entry.id   AF-A0A7S4UPN0-F1
#
_cell.length_a   1.000
_cell.length_b   1.000
_cell.length_c   1.000
_cell.angle_alpha   90.00
_cell.angle_beta   90.00
_cell.angle_gamma   90.00
#
_symmetry.space_group_name_H-M   'P 1'
#
loop_
_entity.id
_entity.type
_entity.pdbx_description
1 polymer ?
#
loop_
_entity_poly.entity_id
_entity_poly.type
_entity_poly.pdbx_seq_one_letter_code
_entity_poly.pdbx_strand_id
1 'polypeptide(L)'
;VDVHDGSEDSQLRSQLAGLKCCKGLQTWVVLGNHSSTSSLQPPTSEESAWMHLDRCARILPHAQDTGGFFVAILKKEEDIKEEKKRTPSAASVLMRREKRQTLFQEQEDFSPFVLSKSSARVNKISDFYGIDFTSFNDQLLTNKREDARRIFLVSPRVAQVLETSPGLRVIQAGACAFERYSRTKWEAGAACVDRIVQESMTRILPHVRQRVVQLDRLQLDQLLAGETVSLQPQQLEALGLLAAGGLLVESESVFPRAFSCWLSPAGVLDMFASRELRELTKQLLNSSSPSSSSS
;
A
#
# COMPACT_ATOMS: atom_id res chain seq x y z
N VAL A 1 36.10 -8.09 -19.44
CA VAL A 1 35.69 -8.31 -18.04
C VAL A 1 36.37 -7.22 -17.24
N ASP A 2 35.75 -6.05 -17.21
CA ASP A 2 36.26 -4.96 -16.38
C ASP A 2 35.99 -5.33 -14.93
N VAL A 3 37.08 -5.45 -14.17
CA VAL A 3 37.07 -5.64 -12.73
C VAL A 3 36.62 -4.32 -12.14
N HIS A 4 35.31 -4.16 -11.94
CA HIS A 4 34.78 -3.04 -11.19
C HIS A 4 35.30 -3.12 -9.74
N ASP A 5 35.96 -2.03 -9.36
CA ASP A 5 36.67 -1.78 -8.12
C ASP A 5 35.82 -2.10 -6.87
N GLY A 6 36.45 -2.71 -5.86
CA GLY A 6 35.82 -3.11 -4.59
C GLY A 6 35.43 -1.93 -3.67
N SER A 7 35.44 -0.70 -4.19
CA SER A 7 35.18 0.52 -3.45
C SER A 7 33.70 0.68 -3.07
N GLU A 8 32.74 0.30 -3.94
CA GLU A 8 31.30 0.40 -3.63
C GLU A 8 30.84 -0.60 -2.55
N ASP A 9 31.35 -1.84 -2.55
CA ASP A 9 30.99 -2.86 -1.54
C ASP A 9 31.52 -2.45 -0.15
N SER A 10 32.71 -1.83 -0.10
CA SER A 10 33.26 -1.29 1.14
C SER A 10 32.41 -0.14 1.70
N GLN A 11 31.82 0.67 0.83
CA GLN A 11 30.99 1.81 1.19
C GLN A 11 29.62 1.36 1.74
N LEU A 12 28.98 0.34 1.15
CA LEU A 12 27.72 -0.23 1.67
C LEU A 12 27.91 -0.95 3.02
N ARG A 13 29.00 -1.70 3.20
CA ARG A 13 29.33 -2.34 4.48
C ARG A 13 29.54 -1.32 5.60
N SER A 14 30.11 -0.16 5.28
CA SER A 14 30.30 0.93 6.25
C SER A 14 28.98 1.52 6.77
N GLN A 15 27.92 1.53 5.95
CA GLN A 15 26.57 1.97 6.34
C GLN A 15 25.86 0.96 7.25
N LEU A 16 26.36 -0.28 7.31
CA LEU A 16 25.83 -1.38 8.12
C LEU A 16 26.78 -1.75 9.27
N ALA A 17 27.46 -0.76 9.87
CA ALA A 17 28.47 -0.98 10.91
C ALA A 17 27.99 -1.80 12.11
N GLY A 18 26.67 -1.84 12.39
CA GLY A 18 26.07 -2.64 13.45
C GLY A 18 25.71 -4.08 13.09
N LEU A 19 25.80 -4.47 11.81
CA LEU A 19 25.45 -5.81 11.34
C LEU A 19 26.69 -6.73 11.36
N LYS A 20 26.70 -7.70 12.28
CA LYS A 20 27.69 -8.78 12.29
C LYS A 20 27.31 -9.80 11.23
N CYS A 21 28.06 -9.78 10.15
CA CYS A 21 27.97 -10.77 9.09
C CYS A 21 29.34 -11.41 8.85
N CYS A 22 29.33 -12.66 8.37
CA CYS A 22 30.52 -13.32 7.85
C CYS A 22 30.40 -13.50 6.33
N LYS A 23 31.53 -13.74 5.67
CA LYS A 23 31.54 -14.03 4.22
C LYS A 23 30.76 -15.32 3.93
N GLY A 24 30.33 -15.50 2.69
CA GLY A 24 29.79 -16.79 2.22
C GLY A 24 30.76 -17.93 2.53
N LEU A 25 30.25 -19.08 2.96
CA LEU A 25 31.10 -20.25 3.19
C LEU A 25 31.57 -20.80 1.85
N GLN A 26 32.88 -20.88 1.69
CA GLN A 26 33.52 -21.58 0.58
C GLN A 26 33.78 -23.05 0.90
N THR A 27 33.67 -23.44 2.18
CA THR A 27 33.89 -24.82 2.62
C THR A 27 33.21 -25.09 3.97
N TRP A 28 32.84 -26.35 4.21
CA TRP A 28 32.37 -26.87 5.50
C TRP A 28 32.58 -28.38 5.59
N VAL A 29 32.65 -28.87 6.83
CA VAL A 29 32.77 -30.31 7.11
C VAL A 29 31.37 -30.93 7.09
N VAL A 30 31.17 -31.93 6.24
CA VAL A 30 29.93 -32.72 6.21
C VAL A 30 30.01 -33.78 7.32
N LEU A 31 29.21 -33.62 8.38
CA LEU A 31 29.14 -34.59 9.47
C LEU A 31 28.07 -35.65 9.15
N GLY A 32 28.49 -36.86 8.76
CA GLY A 32 27.61 -38.01 8.54
C GLY A 32 28.27 -39.13 7.71
N ASN A 33 27.88 -40.39 7.95
CA ASN A 33 28.48 -41.57 7.33
C ASN A 33 27.60 -42.25 6.25
N HIS A 34 26.68 -41.50 5.65
CA HIS A 34 25.75 -42.03 4.65
C HIS A 34 25.68 -41.11 3.44
N SER A 35 25.69 -41.73 2.26
CA SER A 35 25.53 -41.15 0.91
C SER A 35 24.88 -39.77 0.88
N SER A 36 25.68 -38.72 1.06
CA SER A 36 25.23 -37.35 1.00
C SER A 36 24.89 -37.02 -0.46
N THR A 37 23.71 -36.50 -0.72
CA THR A 37 23.37 -35.92 -2.03
C THR A 37 24.41 -34.84 -2.38
N SER A 38 24.83 -34.71 -3.66
CA SER A 38 25.93 -33.80 -4.04
C SER A 38 25.70 -32.34 -3.59
N SER A 39 24.44 -31.95 -3.38
CA SER A 39 24.03 -30.64 -2.86
C SER A 39 24.42 -30.36 -1.40
N LEU A 40 24.84 -31.36 -0.62
CA LEU A 40 25.28 -31.19 0.77
C LEU A 40 26.80 -31.03 0.89
N GLN A 41 27.54 -31.28 -0.19
CA GLN A 41 28.98 -31.10 -0.24
C GLN A 41 29.32 -29.60 -0.34
N PRO A 42 30.46 -29.17 0.24
CA PRO A 42 30.93 -27.81 0.04
C PRO A 42 31.16 -27.53 -1.44
N PRO A 43 30.96 -26.27 -1.90
CA PRO A 43 31.24 -25.89 -3.27
C PRO A 43 32.72 -26.14 -3.57
N THR A 44 33.00 -26.55 -4.80
CA THR A 44 34.38 -26.63 -5.29
C THR A 44 35.02 -25.24 -5.28
N SER A 45 36.36 -25.19 -5.33
CA SER A 45 37.08 -23.91 -5.44
C SER A 45 36.72 -23.16 -6.72
N GLU A 46 36.44 -23.89 -7.80
CA GLU A 46 35.97 -23.31 -9.07
C GLU A 46 34.60 -22.68 -8.90
N GLU A 47 33.65 -23.40 -8.28
CA GLU A 47 32.31 -22.89 -7.97
C GLU A 47 32.31 -21.66 -7.08
N SER A 48 33.11 -21.70 -6.02
CA SER A 48 33.26 -20.58 -5.10
C SER A 48 33.81 -19.33 -5.79
N ALA A 49 34.75 -19.51 -6.72
CA ALA A 49 35.38 -18.43 -7.45
C ALA A 49 34.46 -17.81 -8.52
N TRP A 50 33.80 -18.63 -9.36
CA TRP A 50 32.94 -18.09 -10.42
C TRP A 50 31.64 -17.51 -9.89
N MET A 51 31.10 -18.05 -8.78
CA MET A 51 29.92 -17.48 -8.11
C MET A 51 30.26 -16.30 -7.20
N HIS A 52 31.54 -16.02 -6.95
CA HIS A 52 32.01 -14.97 -6.03
C HIS A 52 31.39 -15.07 -4.62
N LEU A 53 31.38 -16.27 -4.02
CA LEU A 53 30.73 -16.51 -2.71
C LEU A 53 31.36 -15.69 -1.57
N ASP A 54 32.60 -15.23 -1.73
CA ASP A 54 33.28 -14.33 -0.80
C ASP A 54 32.59 -12.96 -0.66
N ARG A 55 31.85 -12.54 -1.69
CA ARG A 55 31.08 -11.29 -1.71
C ARG A 55 29.72 -11.43 -1.04
N CYS A 56 29.20 -12.65 -0.91
CA CYS A 56 27.95 -12.93 -0.21
C CYS A 56 28.11 -12.69 1.30
N ALA A 57 26.99 -12.34 1.95
CA ALA A 57 26.93 -12.16 3.40
C ALA A 57 26.10 -13.27 4.06
N ARG A 58 26.60 -13.78 5.18
CA ARG A 58 25.90 -14.72 6.06
C ARG A 58 25.68 -14.07 7.41
N ILE A 59 24.42 -14.07 7.85
CA ILE A 59 24.02 -13.61 9.17
C ILE A 59 23.67 -14.87 9.94
N LEU A 60 24.45 -15.16 10.98
CA LEU A 60 24.31 -16.39 11.77
C LEU A 60 23.45 -16.12 13.01
N PRO A 61 22.51 -17.02 13.36
CA PRO A 61 21.63 -16.79 14.49
C PRO A 61 22.36 -16.46 15.80
N HIS A 62 23.45 -17.18 16.07
CA HIS A 62 24.25 -17.01 17.28
C HIS A 62 25.13 -15.75 17.29
N ALA A 63 25.30 -15.05 16.16
CA ALA A 63 26.17 -13.87 16.12
C ALA A 63 25.50 -12.62 16.72
N GLN A 64 24.17 -12.50 16.59
CA GLN A 64 23.40 -11.34 17.02
C GLN A 64 21.99 -11.66 17.58
N ASP A 65 21.71 -12.91 17.93
CA ASP A 65 20.37 -13.35 18.39
C ASP A 65 19.27 -13.03 17.36
N THR A 66 19.54 -13.35 16.09
CA THR A 66 18.65 -13.10 14.94
C THR A 66 18.29 -14.40 14.22
N GLY A 67 17.47 -14.32 13.17
CA GLY A 67 17.35 -15.40 12.19
C GLY A 67 18.66 -15.67 11.44
N GLY A 68 18.71 -16.80 10.72
CA GLY A 68 19.82 -17.16 9.83
C GLY A 68 19.54 -16.72 8.39
N PHE A 69 20.46 -15.99 7.78
CA PHE A 69 20.28 -15.45 6.43
C PHE A 69 21.52 -15.69 5.55
N PHE A 70 21.26 -15.91 4.27
CA PHE A 70 22.26 -15.84 3.20
C PHE A 70 21.82 -14.75 2.22
N VAL A 71 22.68 -13.78 1.99
CA VAL A 71 22.39 -12.60 1.17
C VAL A 71 23.39 -12.52 0.03
N ALA A 72 22.87 -12.42 -1.18
CA ALA A 72 23.61 -12.18 -2.40
C ALA A 72 22.96 -11.01 -3.16
N ILE A 73 23.78 -10.09 -3.68
CA ILE A 73 23.35 -8.97 -4.50
C ILE A 73 23.88 -9.21 -5.91
N LEU A 74 22.98 -9.23 -6.89
CA LEU A 74 23.33 -9.47 -8.28
C LEU A 74 23.14 -8.19 -9.08
N LYS A 75 24.19 -7.74 -9.76
CA LYS A 75 24.12 -6.66 -10.75
C LYS A 75 23.87 -7.27 -12.12
N LYS A 76 22.76 -6.87 -12.75
CA LYS A 76 22.46 -7.24 -14.13
C LYS A 76 23.32 -6.36 -15.06
N GLU A 77 24.35 -6.93 -15.68
CA GLU A 77 25.26 -6.21 -16.59
C GLU A 77 24.70 -6.07 -18.01
N GLU A 78 23.96 -7.08 -18.48
CA GLU A 78 23.36 -7.09 -19.81
C GLU A 78 21.90 -7.51 -19.75
N ASP A 79 21.11 -7.08 -20.74
CA ASP A 79 19.75 -7.59 -20.90
C ASP A 79 19.77 -9.09 -21.20
N ILE A 80 18.87 -9.82 -20.53
CA ILE A 80 18.70 -11.25 -20.78
C ILE A 80 18.17 -11.36 -22.21
N LYS A 81 19.01 -11.83 -23.14
CA LYS A 81 18.58 -12.20 -24.49
C LYS A 81 17.48 -13.24 -24.30
N GLU A 82 16.27 -12.96 -24.81
CA GLU A 82 15.19 -13.92 -24.75
C GLU A 82 15.62 -15.20 -25.48
N GLU A 83 16.08 -16.21 -24.75
CA GLU A 83 16.10 -17.55 -25.30
C GLU A 83 14.66 -17.88 -25.64
N LYS A 84 14.38 -18.17 -26.93
CA LYS A 84 13.12 -18.77 -27.36
C LYS A 84 12.83 -19.89 -26.38
N LYS A 85 11.84 -19.67 -25.50
CA LYS A 85 11.41 -20.66 -24.51
C LYS A 85 11.36 -22.00 -25.24
N ARG A 86 12.15 -22.99 -24.80
CA ARG A 86 11.97 -24.38 -25.21
C ARG A 86 10.48 -24.63 -25.11
N THR A 87 9.82 -24.80 -26.26
CA THR A 87 8.40 -25.10 -26.30
C THR A 87 8.22 -26.35 -25.46
N PRO A 88 7.54 -26.28 -24.30
CA PRO A 88 7.13 -27.50 -23.64
C PRO A 88 6.22 -28.21 -24.65
N SER A 89 6.45 -29.50 -24.91
CA SER A 89 5.59 -30.29 -25.82
C SER A 89 4.13 -29.98 -25.51
N ALA A 90 3.31 -29.76 -26.55
CA ALA A 90 1.89 -29.40 -26.43
C ALA A 90 1.14 -30.33 -25.46
N ALA A 91 1.55 -31.60 -25.37
CA ALA A 91 1.01 -32.58 -24.42
C ALA A 91 1.30 -32.24 -22.94
N SER A 92 2.51 -31.75 -22.62
CA SER A 92 2.90 -31.36 -21.26
C SER A 92 2.25 -30.05 -20.81
N VAL A 93 1.97 -29.14 -21.75
CA VAL A 93 1.22 -27.91 -21.51
C VAL A 93 -0.26 -28.22 -21.31
N LEU A 94 -0.85 -29.11 -22.14
CA LEU A 94 -2.25 -29.53 -21.99
C LEU A 94 -2.49 -30.22 -20.64
N MET A 95 -1.67 -31.19 -20.23
CA MET A 95 -1.88 -31.89 -18.96
C MET A 95 -1.69 -30.98 -17.72
N ARG A 96 -0.71 -30.06 -17.73
CA ARG A 96 -0.58 -29.06 -16.65
C ARG A 96 -1.72 -28.04 -16.66
N ARG A 97 -2.28 -27.73 -17.84
CA ARG A 97 -3.41 -26.81 -18.01
C ARG A 97 -4.72 -27.46 -17.59
N GLU A 98 -4.97 -28.72 -17.89
CA GLU A 98 -6.16 -29.46 -17.46
C GLU A 98 -6.17 -29.68 -15.95
N LYS A 99 -5.03 -30.10 -15.36
CA LYS A 99 -4.92 -30.30 -13.91
C LYS A 99 -4.93 -28.99 -13.11
N ARG A 100 -4.53 -27.86 -13.72
CA ARG A 100 -4.77 -26.52 -13.17
C ARG A 100 -6.20 -26.07 -13.41
N GLN A 101 -6.79 -26.30 -14.58
CA GLN A 101 -8.14 -25.85 -14.91
C GLN A 101 -9.19 -26.49 -14.00
N THR A 102 -9.06 -27.78 -13.67
CA THR A 102 -9.96 -28.43 -12.70
C THR A 102 -9.82 -27.89 -11.27
N LEU A 103 -8.65 -27.34 -10.91
CA LEU A 103 -8.41 -26.65 -9.63
C LEU A 103 -8.73 -25.14 -9.66
N PHE A 104 -8.83 -24.53 -10.86
CA PHE A 104 -9.14 -23.10 -11.05
C PHE A 104 -10.58 -22.85 -11.50
N GLN A 105 -11.37 -23.89 -11.78
CA GLN A 105 -12.79 -23.77 -12.12
C GLN A 105 -13.64 -23.30 -10.92
N GLU A 106 -13.06 -23.26 -9.72
CA GLU A 106 -13.68 -22.67 -8.53
C GLU A 106 -13.34 -21.18 -8.30
N GLN A 107 -12.62 -20.51 -9.21
CA GLN A 107 -12.25 -19.10 -9.02
C GLN A 107 -12.86 -18.17 -10.10
N GLU A 108 -14.19 -18.26 -10.25
CA GLU A 108 -15.04 -17.26 -10.92
C GLU A 108 -14.96 -15.85 -10.27
N ASP A 109 -14.24 -15.72 -9.16
CA ASP A 109 -14.24 -14.50 -8.35
C ASP A 109 -13.11 -13.49 -8.62
N PHE A 110 -12.26 -13.73 -9.61
CA PHE A 110 -11.14 -12.83 -9.88
C PHE A 110 -11.46 -11.83 -10.99
N SER A 111 -12.09 -10.71 -10.63
CA SER A 111 -12.27 -9.60 -11.55
C SER A 111 -11.01 -8.71 -11.60
N PRO A 112 -10.40 -8.50 -12.78
CA PRO A 112 -9.15 -7.77 -12.89
C PRO A 112 -9.33 -6.30 -12.53
N PHE A 113 -8.29 -5.73 -11.93
CA PHE A 113 -8.20 -4.30 -11.76
C PHE A 113 -7.98 -3.59 -13.10
N VAL A 114 -8.64 -2.45 -13.28
CA VAL A 114 -8.55 -1.60 -14.46
C VAL A 114 -8.33 -0.17 -14.00
N LEU A 115 -7.51 0.55 -14.77
CA LEU A 115 -7.34 1.97 -14.56
C LEU A 115 -8.66 2.68 -14.82
N SER A 116 -9.16 3.38 -13.82
CA SER A 116 -10.43 4.11 -13.85
C SER A 116 -10.27 5.47 -14.53
N LYS A 117 -9.77 5.45 -15.77
CA LYS A 117 -9.60 6.67 -16.56
C LYS A 117 -10.99 7.25 -16.84
N SER A 118 -11.31 8.41 -16.25
CA SER A 118 -12.51 9.21 -16.56
C SER A 118 -13.84 8.43 -16.51
N SER A 119 -14.05 7.61 -15.46
CA SER A 119 -15.34 6.94 -15.25
C SER A 119 -16.40 7.89 -14.70
N ALA A 120 -17.69 7.62 -14.93
CA ALA A 120 -18.79 8.39 -14.35
C ALA A 120 -18.69 8.52 -12.83
N ARG A 121 -18.20 7.47 -12.15
CA ARG A 121 -17.94 7.47 -10.72
C ARG A 121 -16.79 8.42 -10.34
N VAL A 122 -15.68 8.39 -11.06
CA VAL A 122 -14.54 9.30 -10.83
C VAL A 122 -14.94 10.75 -11.08
N ASN A 123 -15.70 11.04 -12.15
CA ASN A 123 -16.22 12.38 -12.42
C ASN A 123 -17.15 12.85 -11.29
N LYS A 124 -18.04 11.98 -10.81
CA LYS A 124 -18.91 12.29 -9.68
C LYS A 124 -18.13 12.61 -8.39
N ILE A 125 -17.05 11.88 -8.12
CA ILE A 125 -16.14 12.17 -7.00
C ILE A 125 -15.42 13.50 -7.22
N SER A 126 -14.95 13.74 -8.45
CA SER A 126 -14.28 14.97 -8.90
C SER A 126 -15.14 16.20 -8.58
N ASP A 127 -16.39 16.19 -9.05
CA ASP A 127 -17.34 17.30 -8.89
C ASP A 127 -17.69 17.52 -7.41
N PHE A 128 -17.92 16.42 -6.67
CA PHE A 128 -18.41 16.49 -5.30
C PHE A 128 -17.36 16.95 -4.28
N TYR A 129 -16.10 16.58 -4.46
CA TYR A 129 -14.99 16.99 -3.59
C TYR A 129 -14.15 18.14 -4.17
N GLY A 130 -14.48 18.59 -5.39
CA GLY A 130 -13.67 19.57 -6.13
C GLY A 130 -12.24 19.09 -6.37
N ILE A 131 -12.05 17.80 -6.67
CA ILE A 131 -10.73 17.21 -6.92
C ILE A 131 -10.41 17.30 -8.40
N ASP A 132 -9.28 17.89 -8.76
CA ASP A 132 -8.77 17.82 -10.13
C ASP A 132 -7.92 16.57 -10.34
N PHE A 133 -8.53 15.53 -10.93
CA PHE A 133 -7.85 14.28 -11.27
C PHE A 133 -7.00 14.36 -12.53
N THR A 134 -6.99 15.46 -13.30
CA THR A 134 -6.30 15.52 -14.60
C THR A 134 -4.82 15.15 -14.52
N SER A 135 -4.18 15.47 -13.39
CA SER A 135 -2.76 15.19 -13.16
C SER A 135 -2.44 13.76 -12.70
N PHE A 136 -3.43 12.95 -12.32
CA PHE A 136 -3.20 11.59 -11.79
C PHE A 136 -4.34 10.58 -12.04
N ASN A 137 -5.20 10.81 -13.04
CA ASN A 137 -6.30 9.91 -13.39
C ASN A 137 -5.82 8.51 -13.81
N ASP A 138 -4.60 8.42 -14.35
CA ASP A 138 -3.89 7.21 -14.74
C ASP A 138 -3.38 6.40 -13.54
N GLN A 139 -3.50 6.93 -12.34
CA GLN A 139 -3.12 6.28 -11.08
C GLN A 139 -4.32 5.77 -10.28
N LEU A 140 -5.55 5.98 -10.75
CA LEU A 140 -6.75 5.45 -10.12
C LEU A 140 -7.06 4.05 -10.64
N LEU A 141 -7.15 3.09 -9.73
CA LEU A 141 -7.38 1.68 -10.04
C LEU A 141 -8.70 1.22 -9.41
N THR A 142 -9.61 0.67 -10.23
CA THR A 142 -10.87 0.08 -9.77
C THR A 142 -10.98 -1.37 -10.21
N ASN A 143 -11.74 -2.18 -9.49
CA ASN A 143 -12.13 -3.49 -9.99
C ASN A 143 -13.14 -3.32 -11.15
N LYS A 144 -13.10 -4.17 -12.20
CA LYS A 144 -14.06 -4.12 -13.33
C LYS A 144 -15.51 -4.34 -12.93
N ARG A 145 -15.79 -4.93 -11.77
CA ARG A 145 -17.18 -5.18 -11.34
C ARG A 145 -17.92 -3.87 -11.13
N GLU A 146 -19.19 -3.83 -11.55
CA GLU A 146 -20.05 -2.64 -11.34
C GLU A 146 -20.28 -2.33 -9.85
N ASP A 147 -20.19 -3.35 -9.00
CA ASP A 147 -20.33 -3.25 -7.54
C ASP A 147 -19.00 -2.99 -6.82
N ALA A 148 -17.91 -2.71 -7.56
CA ALA A 148 -16.59 -2.46 -6.99
C ALA A 148 -16.67 -1.39 -5.90
N ARG A 149 -16.41 -1.78 -4.65
CA ARG A 149 -16.56 -0.86 -3.51
C ARG A 149 -15.46 0.17 -3.42
N ARG A 150 -14.25 -0.12 -3.92
CA ARG A 150 -13.05 0.70 -3.67
C ARG A 150 -12.40 1.19 -4.96
N ILE A 151 -11.83 2.37 -4.88
CA ILE A 151 -10.89 2.92 -5.85
C ILE A 151 -9.55 3.08 -5.12
N PHE A 152 -8.52 2.48 -5.69
CA PHE A 152 -7.16 2.52 -5.16
C PHE A 152 -6.35 3.57 -5.91
N LEU A 153 -5.39 4.16 -5.21
CA LEU A 153 -4.41 5.06 -5.77
C LEU A 153 -3.05 4.35 -5.81
N VAL A 154 -2.49 4.20 -7.00
CA VAL A 154 -1.19 3.57 -7.22
C VAL A 154 -0.11 4.62 -7.51
N SER A 155 1.15 4.20 -7.61
CA SER A 155 2.22 5.03 -8.15
C SER A 155 2.24 4.94 -9.69
N PRO A 156 2.81 5.94 -10.39
CA PRO A 156 2.91 5.89 -11.86
C PRO A 156 3.63 4.63 -12.38
N ARG A 157 4.65 4.15 -11.65
CA ARG A 157 5.38 2.93 -12.01
C ARG A 157 4.54 1.67 -11.86
N VAL A 158 3.72 1.60 -10.83
CA VAL A 158 2.78 0.47 -10.68
C VAL A 158 1.73 0.53 -11.79
N ALA A 159 1.14 1.69 -12.08
CA ALA A 159 0.22 1.84 -13.21
C ALA A 159 0.83 1.35 -14.53
N GLN A 160 2.07 1.75 -14.83
CA GLN A 160 2.81 1.31 -16.01
C GLN A 160 3.01 -0.22 -16.06
N VAL A 161 3.39 -0.85 -14.94
CA VAL A 161 3.54 -2.32 -14.88
C VAL A 161 2.21 -3.02 -15.12
N LEU A 162 1.11 -2.50 -14.56
CA LEU A 162 -0.23 -3.06 -14.77
C LEU A 162 -0.69 -2.96 -16.22
N GLU A 163 -0.44 -1.82 -16.89
CA GLU A 163 -0.78 -1.63 -18.30
C GLU A 163 0.05 -2.53 -19.22
N THR A 164 1.34 -2.72 -18.93
CA THR A 164 2.27 -3.50 -19.76
C THR A 164 2.23 -5.00 -19.50
N SER A 165 1.56 -5.45 -18.43
CA SER A 165 1.51 -6.85 -18.00
C SER A 165 0.08 -7.39 -17.92
N PRO A 166 -0.66 -7.53 -19.04
CA PRO A 166 -2.08 -7.91 -19.03
C PRO A 166 -2.36 -9.31 -18.46
N GLY A 167 -1.34 -10.17 -18.35
CA GLY A 167 -1.43 -11.50 -17.73
C GLY A 167 -1.20 -11.52 -16.21
N LEU A 168 -0.87 -10.38 -15.59
CA LEU A 168 -0.59 -10.29 -14.16
C LEU A 168 -1.90 -10.33 -13.36
N ARG A 169 -2.03 -11.30 -12.45
CA ARG A 169 -3.15 -11.35 -11.50
C ARG A 169 -2.78 -10.58 -10.23
N VAL A 170 -3.46 -9.45 -10.02
CA VAL A 170 -3.25 -8.54 -8.89
C VAL A 170 -4.37 -8.68 -7.86
N ILE A 171 -4.02 -9.12 -6.64
CA ILE A 171 -4.99 -9.20 -5.53
C ILE A 171 -5.30 -7.80 -4.97
N GLN A 172 -4.27 -6.97 -4.82
CA GLN A 172 -4.37 -5.59 -4.36
C GLN A 172 -3.16 -4.80 -4.88
N ALA A 173 -3.36 -3.54 -5.22
CA ALA A 173 -2.29 -2.62 -5.59
C ALA A 173 -2.61 -1.21 -5.12
N GLY A 174 -1.61 -0.53 -4.55
CA GLY A 174 -1.76 0.83 -4.05
C GLY A 174 -2.51 0.92 -2.72
N ALA A 175 -2.84 2.14 -2.34
CA ALA A 175 -3.58 2.48 -1.13
C ALA A 175 -5.04 2.76 -1.48
N CYS A 176 -5.97 2.41 -0.58
CA CYS A 176 -7.39 2.70 -0.81
C CYS A 176 -7.62 4.22 -0.73
N ALA A 177 -8.10 4.84 -1.81
CA ALA A 177 -8.33 6.28 -1.87
C ALA A 177 -9.79 6.64 -1.63
N PHE A 178 -10.70 5.89 -2.26
CA PHE A 178 -12.13 6.10 -2.15
C PHE A 178 -12.83 4.78 -1.89
N GLU A 179 -13.88 4.81 -1.08
CA GLU A 179 -14.73 3.65 -0.84
C GLU A 179 -16.19 4.06 -0.79
N ARG A 180 -17.04 3.24 -1.41
CA ARG A 180 -18.48 3.39 -1.34
C ARG A 180 -18.93 3.19 0.09
N TYR A 181 -19.62 4.19 0.60
CA TYR A 181 -20.23 4.13 1.91
C TYR A 181 -21.37 3.12 1.92
N SER A 182 -21.31 2.16 2.84
CA SER A 182 -22.17 0.95 2.85
C SER A 182 -23.03 0.85 4.12
N ARG A 183 -23.49 1.98 4.68
CA ARG A 183 -24.53 1.96 5.73
C ARG A 183 -25.86 2.38 5.10
N THR A 184 -26.77 1.41 4.94
CA THR A 184 -28.03 1.51 4.19
C THR A 184 -28.95 2.67 4.61
N LYS A 185 -28.90 3.12 5.86
CA LYS A 185 -29.72 4.25 6.34
C LYS A 185 -29.20 5.63 5.95
N TRP A 186 -27.90 5.75 5.64
CA TRP A 186 -27.21 7.03 5.49
C TRP A 186 -26.74 7.28 4.04
N GLU A 187 -26.89 6.28 3.17
CA GLU A 187 -26.67 6.38 1.72
C GLU A 187 -27.84 7.07 0.99
N ALA A 188 -29.07 6.90 1.50
CA ALA A 188 -30.27 7.46 0.89
C ALA A 188 -30.19 9.00 0.83
N GLY A 189 -30.23 9.56 -0.38
CA GLY A 189 -30.15 11.00 -0.62
C GLY A 189 -28.74 11.59 -0.63
N ALA A 190 -27.69 10.77 -0.53
CA ALA A 190 -26.31 11.26 -0.66
C ALA A 190 -26.03 11.67 -2.11
N ALA A 191 -25.56 12.91 -2.30
CA ALA A 191 -25.22 13.40 -3.64
C ALA A 191 -24.03 12.62 -4.22
N CYS A 192 -23.11 12.13 -3.38
CA CYS A 192 -22.06 11.18 -3.75
C CYS A 192 -21.95 10.08 -2.69
N VAL A 193 -21.92 8.82 -3.13
CA VAL A 193 -21.87 7.64 -2.24
C VAL A 193 -20.44 7.26 -1.84
N ASP A 194 -19.44 7.89 -2.43
CA ASP A 194 -18.03 7.61 -2.22
C ASP A 194 -17.44 8.57 -1.19
N ARG A 195 -16.73 8.03 -0.19
CA ARG A 195 -15.95 8.81 0.77
C ARG A 195 -14.45 8.65 0.52
N ILE A 196 -13.69 9.70 0.78
CA ILE A 196 -12.23 9.63 0.88
C ILE A 196 -11.87 8.76 2.09
N VAL A 197 -10.97 7.81 1.94
CA VAL A 197 -10.58 6.90 3.03
C VAL A 197 -9.42 7.52 3.82
N GLN A 198 -9.39 7.31 5.14
CA GLN A 198 -8.33 7.82 6.01
C GLN A 198 -6.91 7.39 5.58
N GLU A 199 -6.77 6.19 5.02
CA GLU A 199 -5.50 5.60 4.55
C GLU A 199 -4.75 6.48 3.54
N SER A 200 -5.48 7.08 2.59
CA SER A 200 -4.88 7.94 1.54
C SER A 200 -5.05 9.43 1.82
N MET A 201 -5.49 9.81 3.03
CA MET A 201 -5.83 11.19 3.36
C MET A 201 -4.70 12.16 3.05
N THR A 202 -3.47 11.84 3.46
CA THR A 202 -2.29 12.68 3.25
C THR A 202 -1.98 12.94 1.78
N ARG A 203 -2.31 11.98 0.90
CA ARG A 203 -2.06 12.08 -0.54
C ARG A 203 -3.21 12.75 -1.30
N ILE A 204 -4.45 12.58 -0.84
CA ILE A 204 -5.65 13.13 -1.49
C ILE A 204 -5.94 14.56 -1.04
N LEU A 205 -5.79 14.86 0.27
CA LEU A 205 -6.15 16.15 0.87
C LEU A 205 -5.64 17.39 0.11
N PRO A 206 -4.38 17.44 -0.39
CA PRO A 206 -3.88 18.61 -1.14
C PRO A 206 -4.68 18.92 -2.43
N HIS A 207 -5.41 17.95 -2.94
CA HIS A 207 -6.20 18.07 -4.18
C HIS A 207 -7.69 18.35 -3.91
N VAL A 208 -8.15 18.25 -2.66
CA VAL A 208 -9.56 18.46 -2.29
C VAL A 208 -9.83 19.96 -2.15
N ARG A 209 -10.83 20.48 -2.86
CA ARG A 209 -11.19 21.91 -2.84
C ARG A 209 -12.57 22.19 -2.27
N GLN A 210 -13.37 21.16 -2.04
CA GLN A 210 -14.72 21.27 -1.47
C GLN A 210 -14.90 20.27 -0.34
N ARG A 211 -15.86 20.55 0.55
CA ARG A 211 -16.24 19.68 1.67
C ARG A 211 -15.12 19.43 2.68
N VAL A 212 -14.23 20.40 2.84
CA VAL A 212 -13.26 20.46 3.92
C VAL A 212 -13.75 21.50 4.91
N VAL A 213 -13.95 21.11 6.17
CA VAL A 213 -14.50 22.00 7.20
C VAL A 213 -13.70 21.95 8.49
N GLN A 214 -13.73 23.05 9.22
CA GLN A 214 -13.28 23.12 10.60
C GLN A 214 -14.50 23.13 11.51
N LEU A 215 -14.46 22.27 12.53
CA LEU A 215 -15.44 22.28 13.62
C LEU A 215 -14.84 22.98 14.83
N ASP A 216 -15.69 23.42 15.75
CA ASP A 216 -15.20 23.87 17.04
C ASP A 216 -14.55 22.70 17.83
N ARG A 217 -13.79 23.06 18.85
CA ARG A 217 -13.05 22.08 19.63
C ARG A 217 -13.94 21.08 20.35
N LEU A 218 -15.12 21.50 20.82
CA LEU A 218 -16.06 20.64 21.53
C LEU A 218 -16.62 19.57 20.59
N GLN A 219 -17.05 19.97 19.40
CA GLN A 219 -17.54 19.09 18.35
C GLN A 219 -16.45 18.12 17.87
N LEU A 220 -15.21 18.59 17.71
CA LEU A 220 -14.08 17.73 17.36
C LEU A 220 -13.80 16.69 18.46
N ASP A 221 -13.80 17.09 19.73
CA ASP A 221 -13.56 16.19 20.87
C ASP A 221 -14.66 15.12 21.00
N GLN A 222 -15.91 15.44 20.68
CA GLN A 222 -17.02 14.48 20.59
C GLN A 222 -16.77 13.44 19.50
N LEU A 223 -16.41 13.85 18.29
CA LEU A 223 -16.07 12.92 17.20
C LEU A 223 -14.87 12.04 17.56
N LEU A 224 -13.84 12.60 18.21
CA LEU A 224 -12.68 11.84 18.68
C LEU A 224 -13.06 10.85 19.80
N ALA A 225 -14.05 11.17 20.63
CA ALA A 225 -14.61 10.20 21.59
C ALA A 225 -15.38 9.05 20.91
N GLY A 226 -15.72 9.20 19.61
CA GLY A 226 -16.49 8.21 18.85
C GLY A 226 -17.99 8.47 18.93
N GLU A 227 -18.38 9.66 19.35
CA GLU A 227 -19.74 10.15 19.33
C GLU A 227 -20.07 10.76 17.97
N THR A 228 -21.35 10.96 17.69
CA THR A 228 -21.82 11.71 16.53
C THR A 228 -22.10 13.16 16.90
N VAL A 229 -21.98 14.07 15.94
CA VAL A 229 -22.26 15.50 16.13
C VAL A 229 -23.46 15.91 15.29
N SER A 230 -24.42 16.61 15.88
CA SER A 230 -25.58 17.15 15.16
C SER A 230 -25.32 18.61 14.78
N LEU A 231 -25.23 18.88 13.48
CA LEU A 231 -25.02 20.23 12.94
C LEU A 231 -26.38 20.90 12.71
N GLN A 232 -26.55 22.11 13.24
CA GLN A 232 -27.77 22.88 13.04
C GLN A 232 -27.88 23.37 11.58
N PRO A 233 -29.09 23.60 11.03
CA PRO A 233 -29.27 24.06 9.66
C PRO A 233 -28.47 25.32 9.32
N GLN A 234 -28.37 26.28 10.24
CA GLN A 234 -27.60 27.51 10.06
C GLN A 234 -26.09 27.21 9.95
N GLN A 235 -25.59 26.23 10.72
CA GLN A 235 -24.19 25.81 10.66
C GLN A 235 -23.91 25.09 9.32
N LEU A 236 -24.84 24.25 8.85
CA LEU A 236 -24.72 23.60 7.54
C LEU A 236 -24.69 24.60 6.39
N GLU A 237 -25.54 25.62 6.44
CA GLU A 237 -25.58 26.69 5.44
C GLU A 237 -24.28 27.51 5.46
N ALA A 238 -23.81 27.91 6.64
CA ALA A 238 -22.54 28.62 6.81
C ALA A 238 -21.33 27.83 6.29
N LEU A 239 -21.37 26.49 6.38
CA LEU A 239 -20.33 25.59 5.87
C LEU A 239 -20.54 25.19 4.40
N GLY A 240 -21.63 25.62 3.75
CA GLY A 240 -21.97 25.21 2.38
C GLY A 240 -22.26 23.71 2.24
N LEU A 241 -22.67 23.02 3.31
CA LEU A 241 -22.85 21.57 3.38
C LEU A 241 -24.32 21.14 3.26
N LEU A 242 -25.05 21.67 2.29
CA LEU A 242 -26.49 21.39 2.14
C LEU A 242 -26.81 19.95 1.69
N ALA A 243 -25.84 19.23 1.12
CA ALA A 243 -26.03 17.87 0.62
C ALA A 243 -25.41 16.81 1.54
N ALA A 244 -26.09 15.69 1.77
CA ALA A 244 -25.53 14.53 2.47
C ALA A 244 -24.37 13.89 1.70
N GLY A 245 -23.45 13.25 2.43
CA GLY A 245 -22.34 12.47 1.88
C GLY A 245 -21.03 12.67 2.64
N GLY A 246 -19.93 12.20 2.06
CA GLY A 246 -18.61 12.31 2.68
C GLY A 246 -18.08 13.74 2.72
N LEU A 247 -17.32 14.05 3.77
CA LEU A 247 -16.61 15.32 3.94
C LEU A 247 -15.36 15.10 4.80
N LEU A 248 -14.48 16.10 4.82
CA LEU A 248 -13.26 16.08 5.62
C LEU A 248 -13.36 17.11 6.77
N VAL A 249 -13.11 16.66 7.99
CA VAL A 249 -12.96 17.56 9.15
C VAL A 249 -11.47 17.81 9.37
N GLU A 250 -11.03 19.04 9.23
CA GLU A 250 -9.65 19.41 9.52
C GLU A 250 -9.35 19.27 11.01
N SER A 251 -8.13 18.85 11.31
CA SER A 251 -7.62 18.81 12.67
C SER A 251 -6.51 19.85 12.80
N GLU A 252 -6.49 20.53 13.94
CA GLU A 252 -5.37 21.37 14.36
C GLU A 252 -4.12 20.54 14.72
N SER A 253 -4.25 19.22 14.82
CA SER A 253 -3.13 18.31 15.06
C SER A 253 -2.17 18.29 13.86
N VAL A 254 -0.88 18.15 14.16
CA VAL A 254 0.16 17.89 13.14
C VAL A 254 -0.14 16.59 12.38
N PHE A 255 -0.76 15.61 13.05
CA PHE A 255 -1.17 14.35 12.43
C PHE A 255 -2.37 13.69 13.16
N PRO A 256 -3.38 13.17 12.43
CA PRO A 256 -3.64 13.41 11.01
C PRO A 256 -4.19 14.84 10.80
N ARG A 257 -3.87 15.47 9.67
CA ARG A 257 -4.33 16.84 9.34
C ARG A 257 -5.84 16.95 9.08
N ALA A 258 -6.48 15.84 8.75
CA ALA A 258 -7.92 15.77 8.52
C ALA A 258 -8.46 14.36 8.78
N PHE A 259 -9.76 14.28 9.03
CA PHE A 259 -10.51 13.06 9.23
C PHE A 259 -11.57 12.87 8.17
N SER A 260 -11.69 11.64 7.67
CA SER A 260 -12.83 11.25 6.85
C SER A 260 -14.09 11.20 7.72
N CYS A 261 -15.12 11.95 7.35
CA CYS A 261 -16.41 11.96 8.01
C CYS A 261 -17.55 11.74 7.01
N TRP A 262 -18.75 11.45 7.53
CA TRP A 262 -19.97 11.36 6.74
C TRP A 262 -21.07 12.21 7.36
N LEU A 263 -21.66 13.08 6.54
CA LEU A 263 -22.82 13.88 6.90
C LEU A 263 -24.09 13.21 6.39
N SER A 264 -24.99 12.86 7.30
CA SER A 264 -26.31 12.33 6.98
C SER A 264 -27.27 13.44 6.48
N PRO A 265 -28.38 13.07 5.81
CA PRO A 265 -29.42 14.04 5.43
C PRO A 265 -30.05 14.79 6.60
N ALA A 266 -29.99 14.22 7.82
CA ALA A 266 -30.52 14.83 9.03
C ALA A 266 -29.54 15.80 9.72
N GLY A 267 -28.39 16.09 9.11
CA GLY A 267 -27.37 16.97 9.70
C GLY A 267 -26.49 16.29 10.76
N VAL A 268 -26.60 14.97 10.93
CA VAL A 268 -25.75 14.20 11.86
C VAL A 268 -24.46 13.80 11.15
N LEU A 269 -23.33 14.12 11.78
CA LEU A 269 -21.97 13.87 11.34
C LEU A 269 -21.37 12.69 12.13
N ASP A 270 -20.72 11.76 11.42
CA ASP A 270 -20.00 10.62 11.99
C ASP A 270 -18.56 10.55 11.43
N MET A 271 -17.61 10.05 12.21
CA MET A 271 -16.19 9.99 11.87
C MET A 271 -15.73 8.56 11.54
N PHE A 272 -15.00 8.42 10.44
CA PHE A 272 -14.41 7.16 9.97
C PHE A 272 -12.93 7.12 10.32
N ALA A 273 -12.65 6.89 11.60
CA ALA A 273 -11.31 6.73 12.12
C ALA A 273 -11.23 5.58 13.11
N SER A 274 -10.11 4.85 13.12
CA SER A 274 -9.87 3.81 14.11
C SER A 274 -9.84 4.41 15.51
N ARG A 275 -10.12 3.58 16.53
CA ARG A 275 -10.06 4.02 17.92
C ARG A 275 -8.68 4.57 18.28
N GLU A 276 -7.64 3.86 17.85
CA GLU A 276 -6.23 4.21 18.10
C GLU A 276 -5.88 5.57 17.47
N LEU A 277 -6.32 5.82 16.24
CA LEU A 277 -6.07 7.10 15.58
C LEU A 277 -6.77 8.26 16.29
N ARG A 278 -8.01 8.04 16.76
CA ARG A 278 -8.75 9.05 17.53
C ARG A 278 -8.09 9.34 18.87
N GLU A 279 -7.70 8.30 19.62
CA GLU A 279 -7.02 8.42 20.90
C GLU A 279 -5.66 9.13 20.76
N LEU A 280 -4.85 8.74 19.78
CA LEU A 280 -3.58 9.39 19.47
C LEU A 280 -3.76 10.88 19.16
N THR A 281 -4.75 11.22 18.33
CA THR A 281 -5.00 12.61 17.96
C THR A 281 -5.44 13.43 19.16
N LYS A 282 -6.29 12.87 20.01
CA LYS A 282 -6.70 13.53 21.25
C LYS A 282 -5.52 13.81 22.18
N GLN A 283 -4.58 12.84 22.30
CA GLN A 283 -3.34 13.04 23.05
C GLN A 283 -2.47 14.16 22.46
N LEU A 284 -2.26 14.14 21.13
CA LEU A 284 -1.49 15.17 20.44
C LEU A 284 -2.10 16.55 20.66
N LEU A 285 -3.40 16.70 20.43
CA LEU A 285 -4.11 17.95 20.61
C LEU A 285 -4.06 18.49 22.04
N ASN A 286 -4.03 17.61 23.05
CA ASN A 286 -3.89 18.03 24.45
C ASN A 286 -2.45 18.44 24.80
N SER A 287 -1.45 17.84 24.15
CA SER A 287 -0.04 18.20 24.32
C SER A 287 0.36 19.50 23.61
N SER A 288 -0.36 19.87 22.55
CA SER A 288 -0.14 21.10 21.78
C SER A 288 -0.71 22.35 22.45
N SER A 289 -1.62 22.19 23.41
CA SER A 289 -2.18 23.31 24.17
C SER A 289 -1.06 23.91 25.04
N PRO A 290 -0.69 25.19 24.86
CA PRO A 290 0.30 25.81 25.72
C PRO A 290 -0.22 25.72 27.16
N SER A 291 0.63 25.23 28.06
CA SER A 291 0.35 25.24 29.49
C SER A 291 0.06 26.67 29.93
N SER A 292 -1.22 26.99 30.10
CA SER A 292 -1.61 28.12 30.92
C SER A 292 -1.22 27.76 32.36
N SER A 293 -0.37 28.60 32.94
CA SER A 293 0.09 28.64 34.34
C SER A 293 1.17 27.64 34.78
N SER A 294 2.35 28.20 35.09
CA SER A 294 2.75 28.26 36.50
C SER A 294 3.20 29.68 36.81
N SER A 295 2.38 30.37 37.60
CA SER A 295 2.69 31.63 38.28
C SER A 295 3.43 31.34 39.59
#